data_AF-A0A955D503-F1
#
_entry.id   AF-A0A955D503-F1
#
_cell.length_a   1.000
_cell.length_b   1.000
_cell.length_c   1.000
_cell.angle_alpha   90.00
_cell.angle_beta   90.00
_cell.angle_gamma   90.00
#
_symmetry.space_group_name_H-M   'P 1'
#
loop_
_entity.id
_entity.type
_entity.pdbx_description
1 polymer ?
#
loop_
_entity_poly.entity_id
_entity_poly.type
_entity_poly.pdbx_seq_one_letter_code
_entity_poly.pdbx_strand_id
1 'polypeptide(L)'
;IARYDYVRFGSIFETGYQGEATRFSTPLFEGLSGLLLSPAKGLVWYCPLIVLAAFGWPAFARRNRGLAITVACGSALHLLLIAKYYSWYGGDAWGPRLLVPLLPLWLLPLGESAAALREGSRWLRVAALVLVAASLAVSAASVLSPFDSYALRTETGPRGRLLAAWEVPRSPVVHHLSRLPEAVRRTTAELAGVRPVGVAGGGEGKVAIPDFAFARYGSHALLQWSRGAFLLAAVLLASAAVLARRSRSDQKALLSSPPQ
;
A
#
# COMPACT_ATOMS: atom_id res chain seq x y z
N ILE A 1 24.49 -12.72 9.79
CA ILE A 1 23.21 -12.79 10.51
C ILE A 1 23.43 -13.47 11.86
N ALA A 2 23.73 -14.78 11.94
CA ALA A 2 23.97 -15.48 13.22
C ALA A 2 24.98 -14.81 14.19
N ARG A 3 26.14 -14.32 13.71
CA ARG A 3 27.11 -13.61 14.57
C ARG A 3 26.56 -12.29 15.13
N TYR A 4 25.74 -11.60 14.35
CA TYR A 4 25.09 -10.37 14.77
C TYR A 4 24.03 -10.65 15.85
N ASP A 5 23.23 -11.69 15.66
CA ASP A 5 22.21 -12.12 16.62
C ASP A 5 22.83 -12.59 17.95
N TYR A 6 23.94 -13.35 17.88
CA TYR A 6 24.69 -13.76 19.06
C TYR A 6 25.25 -12.58 19.87
N VAL A 7 25.81 -11.57 19.21
CA VAL A 7 26.33 -10.37 19.88
C VAL A 7 25.22 -9.57 20.56
N ARG A 8 24.01 -9.57 19.99
CA ARG A 8 22.88 -8.76 20.49
C ARG A 8 22.05 -9.45 21.56
N PHE A 9 21.83 -10.76 21.42
CA PHE A 9 20.87 -11.53 22.22
C PHE A 9 21.51 -12.70 22.99
N GLY A 10 22.83 -12.91 22.82
CA GLY A 10 23.54 -14.03 23.45
C GLY A 10 23.22 -15.41 22.86
N SER A 11 22.43 -15.46 21.79
CA SER A 11 22.00 -16.69 21.11
C SER A 11 21.89 -16.45 19.60
N ILE A 12 22.32 -17.44 18.82
CA ILE A 12 22.18 -17.41 17.35
C ILE A 12 20.75 -17.71 16.88
N PHE A 13 19.90 -18.24 17.76
CA PHE A 13 18.50 -18.56 17.46
C PHE A 13 17.56 -17.42 17.82
N GLU A 14 18.07 -16.42 18.55
CA GLU A 14 17.25 -15.36 19.08
C GLU A 14 17.25 -14.16 18.15
N THR A 15 16.08 -13.88 17.59
CA THR A 15 15.91 -12.85 16.56
C THR A 15 15.42 -11.52 17.15
N GLY A 16 15.26 -11.45 18.47
CA GLY A 16 14.65 -10.33 19.19
C GLY A 16 13.13 -10.29 19.14
N TYR A 17 12.49 -11.21 18.42
CA TYR A 17 11.03 -11.38 18.38
C TYR A 17 10.51 -12.45 19.36
N GLN A 18 11.40 -13.23 19.98
CA GLN A 18 11.06 -14.26 20.97
C GLN A 18 9.80 -15.07 20.61
N GLY A 19 8.92 -15.30 21.59
CA GLY A 19 7.64 -15.99 21.41
C GLY A 19 6.61 -15.22 20.57
N GLU A 20 6.86 -13.97 20.17
CA GLU A 20 5.96 -13.24 19.28
C GLU A 20 6.00 -13.80 17.85
N ALA A 21 7.19 -14.20 17.37
CA ALA A 21 7.39 -14.74 16.02
C ALA A 21 6.56 -16.01 15.75
N THR A 22 6.23 -16.76 16.80
CA THR A 22 5.51 -18.04 16.73
C THR A 22 4.06 -17.95 17.23
N ARG A 23 3.57 -16.75 17.56
CA ARG A 23 2.25 -16.57 18.17
C ARG A 23 1.14 -16.44 17.11
N PHE A 24 0.42 -17.54 16.89
CA PHE A 24 -0.69 -17.65 15.93
C PHE A 24 -2.06 -17.77 16.61
N SER A 25 -2.39 -16.78 17.45
CA SER A 25 -3.58 -16.81 18.33
C SER A 25 -4.83 -16.14 17.76
N THR A 26 -4.73 -15.39 16.67
CA THR A 26 -5.89 -14.63 16.15
C THR A 26 -6.92 -15.58 15.51
N PRO A 27 -8.23 -15.38 15.75
CA PRO A 27 -9.27 -16.08 15.01
C PRO A 27 -9.15 -15.83 13.51
N LEU A 28 -9.22 -16.88 12.69
CA LEU A 28 -8.93 -16.76 11.25
C LEU A 28 -9.81 -15.73 10.55
N PHE A 29 -11.10 -15.71 10.87
CA PHE A 29 -12.05 -14.76 10.29
C PHE A 29 -11.75 -13.31 10.67
N GLU A 30 -11.33 -13.06 11.92
CA GLU A 30 -10.93 -11.73 12.39
C GLU A 30 -9.71 -11.22 11.62
N GLY A 31 -8.67 -12.06 11.48
CA GLY A 31 -7.49 -11.71 10.71
C GLY A 31 -7.77 -11.48 9.23
N LEU A 32 -8.55 -12.35 8.58
CA LEU A 32 -8.88 -12.20 7.16
C LEU A 32 -9.74 -10.97 6.88
N SER A 33 -10.82 -10.78 7.64
CA SER A 33 -11.70 -9.61 7.50
C SER A 33 -10.94 -8.33 7.83
N GLY A 34 -10.07 -8.38 8.84
CA GLY A 34 -9.17 -7.30 9.19
C GLY A 34 -8.21 -6.94 8.05
N LEU A 35 -7.52 -7.93 7.47
CA LEU A 35 -6.54 -7.70 6.41
C LEU A 35 -7.15 -7.22 5.08
N LEU A 36 -8.39 -7.62 4.77
CA LEU A 36 -9.02 -7.31 3.49
C LEU A 36 -9.94 -6.08 3.57
N LEU A 37 -10.71 -5.94 4.65
CA LEU A 37 -11.87 -5.06 4.72
C LEU A 37 -11.83 -4.03 5.86
N SER A 38 -10.93 -4.16 6.83
CA SER A 38 -10.81 -3.19 7.93
C SER A 38 -10.65 -1.76 7.40
N PRO A 39 -11.46 -0.79 7.84
CA PRO A 39 -11.27 0.62 7.47
C PRO A 39 -9.87 1.16 7.75
N ALA A 40 -9.20 0.70 8.82
CA ALA A 40 -7.88 1.19 9.19
C ALA A 40 -6.72 0.36 8.65
N LYS A 41 -6.93 -0.91 8.23
CA LYS A 41 -5.86 -1.83 7.82
C LYS A 41 -6.16 -2.65 6.57
N GLY A 42 -7.35 -2.54 6.00
CA GLY A 42 -7.85 -3.41 4.96
C GLY A 42 -7.32 -3.07 3.57
N LEU A 43 -6.87 -4.09 2.85
CA LEU A 43 -6.29 -3.98 1.51
C LEU A 43 -7.15 -3.16 0.54
N VAL A 44 -8.47 -3.34 0.54
CA VAL A 44 -9.37 -2.67 -0.42
C VAL A 44 -9.36 -1.15 -0.27
N TRP A 45 -9.15 -0.64 0.94
CA TRP A 45 -9.09 0.80 1.21
C TRP A 45 -7.73 1.40 0.90
N TYR A 46 -6.67 0.62 1.10
CA TYR A 46 -5.30 1.07 0.87
C TYR A 46 -4.85 0.88 -0.59
N CYS A 47 -5.43 -0.08 -1.29
CA CYS A 47 -5.18 -0.35 -2.72
C CYS A 47 -6.50 -0.72 -3.42
N PRO A 48 -7.42 0.25 -3.66
CA PRO A 48 -8.67 -0.01 -4.39
C PRO A 48 -8.48 -0.65 -5.77
N LEU A 49 -7.34 -0.40 -6.42
CA LEU A 49 -6.96 -0.98 -7.71
C LEU A 49 -6.96 -2.51 -7.71
N ILE A 50 -6.84 -3.15 -6.55
CA ILE A 50 -6.94 -4.60 -6.38
C ILE A 50 -8.27 -5.16 -6.89
N VAL A 51 -9.35 -4.39 -6.76
CA VAL A 51 -10.69 -4.78 -7.22
C VAL A 51 -10.68 -4.88 -8.74
N LEU A 52 -10.03 -3.92 -9.42
CA LEU A 52 -9.90 -3.96 -10.86
C LEU A 52 -9.02 -5.13 -11.32
N ALA A 53 -7.95 -5.43 -10.60
CA ALA A 53 -7.08 -6.56 -10.89
C ALA A 53 -7.82 -7.90 -10.76
N ALA A 54 -8.69 -8.05 -9.76
CA ALA A 54 -9.48 -9.26 -9.57
C ALA A 54 -10.36 -9.62 -10.79
N PHE A 55 -10.93 -8.62 -11.48
CA PHE A 55 -11.74 -8.87 -12.69
C PHE A 55 -10.93 -9.42 -13.87
N GLY A 56 -9.63 -9.13 -13.93
CA GLY A 56 -8.73 -9.65 -14.97
C GLY A 56 -8.27 -11.08 -14.70
N TRP A 57 -8.50 -11.60 -13.49
CA TRP A 57 -8.00 -12.90 -13.05
C TRP A 57 -8.43 -14.08 -13.95
N PRO A 58 -9.69 -14.20 -14.39
CA PRO A 58 -10.09 -15.33 -15.25
C PRO A 58 -9.38 -15.35 -16.60
N ALA A 59 -9.15 -14.18 -17.20
CA ALA A 59 -8.39 -14.06 -18.45
C ALA A 59 -6.91 -14.36 -18.24
N PHE A 60 -6.32 -13.84 -17.17
CA PHE A 60 -4.95 -14.11 -16.77
C PHE A 60 -4.71 -15.61 -16.51
N ALA A 61 -5.62 -16.28 -15.80
CA ALA A 61 -5.54 -17.71 -15.50
C ALA A 61 -5.70 -18.59 -16.74
N ARG A 62 -6.48 -18.16 -17.73
CA ARG A 62 -6.56 -18.86 -19.04
C ARG A 62 -5.28 -18.73 -19.84
N ARG A 63 -4.63 -17.57 -19.80
CA ARG A 63 -3.40 -17.29 -20.55
C ARG A 63 -2.15 -17.87 -19.89
N ASN A 64 -2.07 -17.80 -18.56
CA ASN A 64 -0.89 -18.15 -17.77
C ASN A 64 -1.29 -19.01 -16.56
N ARG A 65 -1.87 -20.20 -16.81
CA ARG A 65 -2.43 -21.07 -15.76
C ARG A 65 -1.45 -21.40 -14.64
N GLY A 66 -0.21 -21.75 -14.98
CA GLY A 66 0.82 -22.10 -13.99
C GLY A 66 1.10 -20.93 -13.04
N LEU A 67 1.40 -19.75 -13.59
CA LEU A 67 1.65 -18.55 -12.80
C LEU A 67 0.44 -18.13 -11.96
N ALA A 68 -0.78 -18.21 -12.51
CA ALA A 68 -1.99 -17.90 -11.78
C ALA A 68 -2.18 -18.83 -10.57
N ILE A 69 -1.96 -20.15 -10.74
CA ILE A 69 -2.02 -21.11 -9.64
C ILE A 69 -0.95 -20.80 -8.58
N THR A 70 0.30 -20.57 -8.99
CA THR A 70 1.39 -20.24 -8.05
C THR A 70 1.07 -18.99 -7.24
N VAL A 71 0.61 -17.93 -7.90
CA VAL A 71 0.23 -16.68 -7.24
C VAL A 71 -0.96 -16.92 -6.30
N ALA A 72 -2.01 -17.63 -6.73
CA ALA A 72 -3.18 -17.91 -5.87
C ALA A 72 -2.82 -18.74 -4.64
N CYS A 73 -2.09 -19.85 -4.81
CA CYS A 73 -1.69 -20.73 -3.72
C CYS A 73 -0.73 -20.03 -2.74
N GLY A 74 0.29 -19.32 -3.26
CA GLY A 74 1.22 -18.56 -2.42
C GLY A 74 0.52 -17.44 -1.65
N SER A 75 -0.41 -16.74 -2.30
CA SER A 75 -1.21 -15.69 -1.67
C SER A 75 -2.15 -16.23 -0.61
N ALA A 76 -2.81 -17.36 -0.86
CA ALA A 76 -3.68 -18.02 0.11
C ALA A 76 -2.88 -18.46 1.32
N LEU A 77 -1.74 -19.12 1.14
CA LEU A 77 -0.87 -19.55 2.23
C LEU A 77 -0.40 -18.36 3.08
N HIS A 78 0.09 -17.31 2.43
CA HIS A 78 0.55 -16.10 3.11
C HIS A 78 -0.60 -15.40 3.85
N LEU A 79 -1.77 -15.27 3.23
CA LEU A 79 -2.95 -14.68 3.89
C LEU A 79 -3.38 -15.50 5.12
N LEU A 80 -3.44 -16.82 5.02
CA LEU A 80 -3.82 -17.69 6.14
C LEU A 80 -2.82 -17.58 7.30
N LEU A 81 -1.52 -17.56 6.98
CA LEU A 81 -0.45 -17.40 7.97
C LEU A 81 -0.58 -16.05 8.70
N ILE A 82 -0.68 -14.95 7.94
CA ILE A 82 -0.74 -13.60 8.50
C ILE A 82 -2.07 -13.35 9.21
N ALA A 83 -3.18 -13.91 8.76
CA ALA A 83 -4.48 -13.78 9.43
C ALA A 83 -4.48 -14.45 10.82
N LYS A 84 -3.71 -15.53 11.00
CA LYS A 84 -3.56 -16.20 12.30
C LYS A 84 -2.57 -15.50 13.23
N TYR A 85 -1.66 -14.69 12.68
CA TYR A 85 -0.61 -14.02 13.44
C TYR A 85 -1.18 -13.04 14.48
N TYR A 86 -0.67 -13.08 15.72
CA TYR A 86 -1.21 -12.28 16.83
C TYR A 86 -1.20 -10.76 16.56
N SER A 87 -0.28 -10.30 15.72
CA SER A 87 -0.15 -8.93 15.27
C SER A 87 -0.40 -8.83 13.76
N TRP A 88 -1.47 -9.47 13.27
CA TRP A 88 -1.91 -9.41 11.87
C TRP A 88 -2.03 -7.97 11.36
N TYR A 89 -2.39 -7.02 12.23
CA TYR A 89 -2.50 -5.60 11.93
C TYR A 89 -1.14 -4.93 11.67
N GLY A 90 -0.01 -5.62 11.90
CA GLY A 90 1.32 -5.15 11.52
C GLY A 90 1.82 -3.96 12.33
N GLY A 91 1.47 -3.88 13.61
CA GLY A 91 1.87 -2.77 14.50
C GLY A 91 1.39 -1.40 14.03
N ASP A 92 2.17 -0.37 14.30
CA ASP A 92 1.85 1.02 13.97
C ASP A 92 2.18 1.38 12.51
N ALA A 93 1.96 0.45 11.59
CA ALA A 93 2.19 0.67 10.17
C ALA A 93 0.94 1.17 9.43
N TRP A 94 1.15 2.07 8.47
CA TRP A 94 0.10 2.50 7.54
C TRP A 94 -0.29 1.34 6.61
N GLY A 95 -1.57 0.96 6.63
CA GLY A 95 -2.12 -0.13 5.82
C GLY A 95 -1.69 -1.54 6.23
N PRO A 96 -2.07 -2.56 5.45
CA PRO A 96 -1.71 -3.96 5.71
C PRO A 96 -0.27 -4.23 5.25
N ARG A 97 0.73 -3.69 5.96
CA ARG A 97 2.15 -3.82 5.55
C ARG A 97 2.59 -5.25 5.27
N LEU A 98 1.98 -6.22 5.95
CA LEU A 98 2.29 -7.64 5.83
C LEU A 98 1.82 -8.23 4.50
N LEU A 99 0.93 -7.55 3.76
CA LEU A 99 0.47 -7.92 2.42
C LEU A 99 1.19 -7.17 1.29
N VAL A 100 2.01 -6.17 1.60
CA VAL A 100 2.73 -5.36 0.60
C VAL A 100 3.54 -6.23 -0.38
N PRO A 101 4.26 -7.29 0.07
CA PRO A 101 5.00 -8.16 -0.86
C PRO A 101 4.13 -8.88 -1.89
N LEU A 102 2.83 -9.09 -1.62
CA LEU A 102 1.90 -9.76 -2.54
C LEU A 102 1.30 -8.80 -3.57
N LEU A 103 1.37 -7.49 -3.34
CA LEU A 103 0.72 -6.50 -4.20
C LEU A 103 1.17 -6.58 -5.67
N PRO A 104 2.48 -6.65 -6.00
CA PRO A 104 2.89 -6.73 -7.40
C PRO A 104 2.31 -7.96 -8.10
N LEU A 105 2.21 -9.08 -7.37
CA LEU A 105 1.66 -10.34 -7.88
C LEU A 105 0.15 -10.24 -8.12
N TRP A 106 -0.57 -9.62 -7.19
CA TRP A 106 -2.02 -9.43 -7.32
C TRP A 106 -2.40 -8.39 -8.38
N LEU A 107 -1.49 -7.48 -8.73
CA LEU A 107 -1.71 -6.48 -9.78
C LEU A 107 -1.35 -7.00 -11.18
N LEU A 108 -0.72 -8.18 -11.33
CA LEU A 108 -0.42 -8.79 -12.64
C LEU A 108 -1.62 -8.87 -13.59
N PRO A 109 -2.84 -9.27 -13.16
CA PRO A 109 -3.98 -9.38 -14.05
C PRO A 109 -4.54 -8.04 -14.54
N LEU A 110 -4.03 -6.89 -14.05
CA LEU A 110 -4.49 -5.57 -14.49
C LEU A 110 -4.34 -5.35 -15.99
N GLY A 111 -3.33 -5.98 -16.63
CA GLY A 111 -3.19 -5.91 -18.09
C GLY A 111 -4.40 -6.48 -18.83
N GLU A 112 -4.95 -7.60 -18.32
CA GLU A 112 -6.14 -8.24 -18.86
C GLU A 112 -7.40 -7.42 -18.54
N SER A 113 -7.50 -6.86 -17.34
CA SER A 113 -8.58 -5.93 -16.98
C SER A 113 -8.57 -4.70 -17.90
N ALA A 114 -7.40 -4.13 -18.16
CA ALA A 114 -7.24 -2.97 -19.05
C ALA A 114 -7.64 -3.31 -20.49
N ALA A 115 -7.35 -4.53 -20.97
CA ALA A 115 -7.81 -4.99 -22.28
C ALA A 115 -9.34 -5.08 -22.33
N ALA A 116 -9.97 -5.70 -21.33
CA ALA A 116 -11.43 -5.82 -21.25
C ALA A 116 -12.14 -4.45 -21.17
N LEU A 117 -11.56 -3.47 -20.47
CA LEU A 117 -12.11 -2.11 -20.38
C LEU A 117 -12.14 -1.36 -21.73
N ARG A 118 -11.26 -1.72 -22.67
CA ARG A 118 -11.25 -1.11 -24.02
C ARG A 118 -12.47 -1.50 -24.82
N GLU A 119 -13.00 -2.68 -24.61
CA GLU A 119 -14.20 -3.19 -25.29
C GLU A 119 -15.47 -2.98 -24.44
N GLY A 120 -15.30 -2.72 -23.15
CA GLY A 120 -16.38 -2.47 -22.21
C GLY A 120 -17.08 -1.11 -22.35
N SER A 121 -18.23 -1.02 -21.69
CA SER A 121 -19.06 0.17 -21.55
C SER A 121 -18.30 1.38 -20.97
N ARG A 122 -18.74 2.59 -21.33
CA ARG A 122 -18.22 3.86 -20.76
C ARG A 122 -18.25 3.86 -19.23
N TRP A 123 -19.25 3.23 -18.63
CA TRP A 123 -19.41 3.19 -17.17
C TRP A 123 -18.33 2.34 -16.50
N LEU A 124 -17.94 1.22 -17.11
CA LEU A 124 -16.83 0.39 -16.62
C LEU A 124 -15.50 1.14 -16.67
N ARG A 125 -15.28 1.92 -17.75
CA ARG A 125 -14.08 2.76 -17.87
C ARG A 125 -14.04 3.86 -16.82
N VAL A 126 -15.17 4.52 -16.57
CA VAL A 126 -15.30 5.53 -15.49
C VAL A 126 -15.02 4.88 -14.14
N ALA A 127 -15.64 3.74 -13.83
CA ALA A 127 -15.39 3.02 -12.58
C ALA A 127 -13.91 2.66 -12.40
N ALA A 128 -13.25 2.16 -13.45
CA ALA A 128 -11.83 1.85 -13.41
C ALA A 128 -10.96 3.10 -13.18
N LEU A 129 -11.28 4.22 -13.83
CA LEU A 129 -10.58 5.50 -13.62
C LEU A 129 -10.75 5.99 -12.18
N VAL A 130 -11.94 5.84 -11.60
CA VAL A 130 -12.20 6.17 -10.19
C VAL A 130 -11.35 5.31 -9.26
N LEU A 131 -11.25 3.99 -9.50
CA LEU A 131 -10.40 3.10 -8.69
C LEU A 131 -8.91 3.44 -8.79
N VAL A 132 -8.43 3.79 -9.99
CA VAL A 132 -7.05 4.26 -10.21
C VAL A 132 -6.82 5.57 -9.46
N ALA A 133 -7.70 6.55 -9.63
CA ALA A 133 -7.59 7.85 -8.96
C ALA A 133 -7.64 7.71 -7.43
N ALA A 134 -8.52 6.86 -6.89
CA ALA A 134 -8.59 6.58 -5.47
C ALA A 134 -7.28 5.96 -4.95
N SER A 135 -6.70 5.00 -5.68
CA SER A 135 -5.44 4.36 -5.30
C SER A 135 -4.27 5.34 -5.33
N LEU A 136 -4.23 6.22 -6.34
CA LEU A 136 -3.25 7.30 -6.43
C LEU A 136 -3.38 8.30 -5.28
N ALA A 137 -4.60 8.71 -4.93
CA ALA A 137 -4.86 9.64 -3.84
C ALA A 137 -4.40 9.05 -2.50
N VAL A 138 -4.71 7.78 -2.25
CA VAL A 138 -4.28 7.05 -1.05
C VAL A 138 -2.75 6.93 -1.00
N SER A 139 -2.12 6.62 -2.14
CA SER A 139 -0.65 6.56 -2.26
C SER A 139 0.01 7.91 -2.00
N ALA A 140 -0.53 8.99 -2.58
CA ALA A 140 -0.03 10.35 -2.37
C ALA A 140 -0.20 10.80 -0.93
N ALA A 141 -1.35 10.53 -0.31
CA ALA A 141 -1.62 10.82 1.10
C ALA A 141 -0.61 10.14 2.02
N SER A 142 -0.20 8.91 1.67
CA SER A 142 0.84 8.18 2.39
C SER A 142 2.17 8.90 2.34
N VAL A 143 2.61 9.40 1.17
CA VAL A 143 3.91 10.05 1.01
C VAL A 143 3.94 11.42 1.69
N LEU A 144 2.86 12.19 1.52
CA LEU A 144 2.80 13.59 1.92
C LEU A 144 2.53 13.79 3.42
N SER A 145 2.03 12.78 4.12
CA SER A 145 1.68 12.93 5.53
C SER A 145 2.78 12.48 6.49
N PRO A 146 3.11 13.29 7.52
CA PRO A 146 4.00 12.91 8.60
C PRO A 146 3.53 11.63 9.31
N PHE A 147 4.47 10.80 9.75
CA PHE A 147 4.17 9.55 10.45
C PHE A 147 3.84 9.75 11.94
N ASP A 148 4.33 10.83 12.56
CA ASP A 148 4.13 11.06 14.00
C ASP A 148 2.67 11.29 14.37
N SER A 149 1.88 11.87 13.46
CA SER A 149 0.43 12.02 13.63
C SER A 149 -0.33 10.69 13.60
N TYR A 150 0.29 9.63 13.08
CA TYR A 150 -0.24 8.26 13.09
C TYR A 150 0.04 7.55 14.42
N ALA A 151 1.30 7.58 14.90
CA ALA A 151 1.73 6.83 16.08
C ALA A 151 1.08 7.32 17.38
N LEU A 152 0.84 8.64 17.51
CA LEU A 152 0.21 9.24 18.69
C LEU A 152 -1.27 8.85 18.88
N ARG A 153 -1.94 8.30 17.86
CA ARG A 153 -3.35 7.89 17.93
C ARG A 153 -3.56 6.40 18.21
N THR A 154 -2.49 5.59 18.11
CA THR A 154 -2.54 4.13 18.32
C THR A 154 -2.02 3.70 19.69
N GLU A 155 -1.78 4.63 20.63
CA GLU A 155 -1.48 4.35 22.05
C GLU A 155 -2.65 3.67 22.78
N THR A 156 -2.95 2.46 22.36
CA THR A 156 -3.93 1.57 22.95
C THR A 156 -3.34 0.15 22.97
N GLY A 157 -3.67 -0.60 24.02
CA GLY A 157 -3.27 -2.01 24.12
C GLY A 157 -3.80 -2.87 22.95
N PRO A 158 -3.42 -4.15 22.86
CA PRO A 158 -3.74 -5.02 21.73
C PRO A 158 -5.24 -5.03 21.34
N ARG A 159 -6.15 -5.06 22.33
CA ARG A 159 -7.59 -4.97 22.09
C ARG A 159 -8.04 -3.62 21.53
N GLY A 160 -7.45 -2.52 22.00
CA GLY A 160 -7.78 -1.18 21.49
C GLY A 160 -7.38 -1.00 20.03
N ARG A 161 -6.26 -1.60 19.61
CA ARG A 161 -5.85 -1.59 18.19
C ARG A 161 -6.81 -2.38 17.30
N LEU A 162 -7.35 -3.50 17.80
CA LEU A 162 -8.37 -4.27 17.07
C LEU A 162 -9.67 -3.46 16.91
N LEU A 163 -10.11 -2.76 17.95
CA LEU A 163 -11.30 -1.91 17.88
C LEU A 163 -11.07 -0.71 16.95
N ALA A 164 -9.93 -0.02 17.10
CA ALA A 164 -9.54 1.08 16.23
C ALA A 164 -9.41 0.64 14.75
N ALA A 165 -9.12 -0.65 14.50
CA ALA A 165 -9.08 -1.16 13.13
C ALA A 165 -10.43 -1.05 12.41
N TRP A 166 -11.54 -1.11 13.16
CA TRP A 166 -12.90 -1.09 12.60
C TRP A 166 -13.59 0.28 12.66
N GLU A 167 -12.98 1.26 13.32
CA GLU A 167 -13.52 2.60 13.43
C GLU A 167 -13.15 3.48 12.24
N VAL A 168 -14.12 3.72 11.35
CA VAL A 168 -13.93 4.57 10.16
C VAL A 168 -13.42 5.98 10.49
N PRO A 169 -13.94 6.71 11.51
CA PRO A 169 -13.43 8.05 11.83
C PRO A 169 -12.00 8.07 12.36
N ARG A 170 -11.52 6.92 12.87
CA ARG A 170 -10.14 6.72 13.32
C ARG A 170 -9.26 6.09 12.23
N SER A 171 -9.80 5.85 11.02
CA SER A 171 -9.03 5.32 9.92
C SER A 171 -7.91 6.30 9.51
N PRO A 172 -6.67 5.83 9.40
CA PRO A 172 -5.55 6.62 8.90
C PRO A 172 -5.82 7.17 7.49
N VAL A 173 -6.47 6.40 6.62
CA VAL A 173 -6.78 6.82 5.25
C VAL A 173 -7.65 8.07 5.27
N VAL A 174 -8.73 8.06 6.06
CA VAL A 174 -9.64 9.20 6.20
C VAL A 174 -8.89 10.42 6.76
N HIS A 175 -8.09 10.22 7.81
CA HIS A 175 -7.32 11.29 8.42
C HIS A 175 -6.33 11.94 7.43
N HIS A 176 -5.53 11.13 6.75
CA HIS A 176 -4.52 11.63 5.82
C HIS A 176 -5.14 12.27 4.57
N LEU A 177 -6.23 11.71 4.03
CA LEU A 177 -6.96 12.31 2.91
C LEU A 177 -7.56 13.68 3.29
N SER A 178 -8.09 13.82 4.51
CA SER A 178 -8.63 15.11 5.00
C SER A 178 -7.55 16.20 5.14
N ARG A 179 -6.30 15.80 5.36
CA ARG A 179 -5.14 16.69 5.52
C ARG A 179 -4.34 16.90 4.24
N LEU A 180 -4.73 16.24 3.14
CA LEU A 180 -4.01 16.28 1.87
C LEU A 180 -3.78 17.72 1.36
N PRO A 181 -4.76 18.65 1.39
CA PRO A 181 -4.54 20.02 0.94
C PRO A 181 -3.49 20.77 1.77
N GLU A 182 -3.48 20.54 3.09
CA GLU A 182 -2.48 21.14 4.00
C GLU A 182 -1.09 20.55 3.73
N ALA A 183 -1.01 19.23 3.56
CA ALA A 183 0.24 18.51 3.28
C ALA A 183 0.86 18.93 1.93
N VAL A 184 0.03 19.06 0.88
CA VAL A 184 0.47 19.56 -0.44
C VAL A 184 1.01 20.98 -0.30
N ARG A 185 0.26 21.89 0.34
CA ARG A 185 0.69 23.29 0.53
C ARG A 185 2.02 23.41 1.26
N ARG A 186 2.23 22.62 2.32
CA ARG A 186 3.51 22.62 3.06
C ARG A 186 4.65 22.11 2.19
N THR A 187 4.45 20.97 1.50
CA THR A 187 5.46 20.38 0.62
C THR A 187 5.84 21.32 -0.52
N THR A 188 4.86 21.99 -1.14
CA THR A 188 5.12 22.97 -2.20
C THR A 188 5.83 24.22 -1.69
N ALA A 189 5.52 24.69 -0.48
CA ALA A 189 6.21 25.84 0.11
C ALA A 189 7.69 25.51 0.35
N GLU A 190 7.98 24.34 0.93
CA GLU A 190 9.36 23.90 1.14
C GLU A 190 10.15 23.69 -0.14
N LEU A 191 9.56 23.04 -1.14
CA LEU A 191 10.17 22.87 -2.46
C LEU A 191 10.44 24.21 -3.15
N ALA A 192 9.62 25.23 -2.89
CA ALA A 192 9.82 26.60 -3.36
C ALA A 192 10.87 27.38 -2.53
N GLY A 193 11.53 26.74 -1.55
CA GLY A 193 12.48 27.40 -0.65
C GLY A 193 11.81 28.34 0.36
N VAL A 194 10.48 28.40 0.38
CA VAL A 194 9.69 29.14 1.35
C VAL A 194 9.52 28.25 2.56
N ARG A 195 10.33 28.43 3.61
CA ARG A 195 10.09 27.76 4.89
C ARG A 195 8.62 28.01 5.26
N PRO A 196 7.76 26.98 5.33
CA PRO A 196 6.38 27.18 5.74
C PRO A 196 6.44 27.83 7.11
N VAL A 197 5.59 28.83 7.34
CA VAL A 197 5.46 29.53 8.63
C VAL A 197 5.12 28.48 9.69
N GLY A 198 6.15 27.90 10.29
CA GLY A 198 6.14 27.11 11.49
C GLY A 198 6.64 28.03 12.58
N VAL A 199 5.77 28.28 13.56
CA VAL A 199 6.13 28.95 14.81
C VAL A 199 7.36 28.24 15.37
N ALA A 200 8.49 28.95 15.39
CA ALA A 200 9.63 28.57 16.20
C ALA A 200 9.18 28.63 17.67
N GLY A 201 9.43 27.57 18.42
CA GLY A 201 9.31 27.59 19.87
C GLY A 201 8.22 26.69 20.43
N GLY A 202 8.67 25.76 21.27
CA GLY A 202 7.83 24.91 22.09
C GLY A 202 6.87 25.71 22.97
N GLY A 203 5.66 25.20 23.05
CA GLY A 203 4.73 25.48 24.13
C GLY A 203 4.10 24.14 24.50
N GLU A 204 4.25 23.74 25.76
CA GLU A 204 3.67 22.53 26.32
C GLU A 204 2.19 22.41 25.93
N GLY A 205 1.80 21.25 25.41
CA GLY A 205 0.40 20.90 25.15
C GLY A 205 -0.13 21.06 23.73
N LYS A 206 0.67 21.51 22.74
CA LYS A 206 0.29 21.43 21.32
C LYS A 206 1.23 20.49 20.59
N VAL A 207 0.66 19.48 19.91
CA VAL A 207 1.38 18.49 19.10
C VAL A 207 2.24 19.24 18.07
N ALA A 208 3.53 19.39 18.38
CA ALA A 208 4.53 19.84 17.44
C ALA A 208 4.60 18.78 16.35
N ILE A 209 4.18 19.12 15.13
CA ILE A 209 4.49 18.31 13.95
C ILE A 209 5.94 18.66 13.62
N PRO A 210 6.93 17.79 13.88
CA PRO A 210 8.32 18.16 13.71
C PRO A 210 8.60 18.42 12.23
N ASP A 211 9.48 19.40 12.00
CA ASP A 211 10.11 19.68 10.71
C ASP A 211 10.57 18.36 10.10
N PHE A 212 10.11 18.11 8.87
CA PHE A 212 10.34 16.93 8.03
C PHE A 212 11.00 15.71 8.73
N ALA A 213 10.21 14.66 8.87
CA ALA A 213 10.51 13.35 9.44
C ALA A 213 11.71 12.57 8.84
N PHE A 214 12.59 13.19 8.06
CA PHE A 214 13.83 12.61 7.55
C PHE A 214 14.93 12.51 8.61
N ALA A 215 15.04 13.48 9.52
CA ALA A 215 16.23 13.61 10.36
C ALA A 215 16.23 12.71 11.61
N ARG A 216 15.06 12.32 12.12
CA ARG A 216 14.97 11.74 13.48
C ARG A 216 14.90 10.21 13.54
N TYR A 217 14.52 9.52 12.46
CA TYR A 217 14.29 8.08 12.50
C TYR A 217 14.76 7.35 11.23
N GLY A 218 16.02 6.91 11.22
CA GLY A 218 16.64 6.16 10.11
C GLY A 218 15.98 4.81 9.76
N SER A 219 15.09 4.28 10.62
CA SER A 219 14.29 3.08 10.35
C SER A 219 13.12 3.31 9.39
N HIS A 220 12.80 4.55 9.05
CA HIS A 220 11.73 4.85 8.09
C HIS A 220 12.08 4.56 6.64
N ALA A 221 13.35 4.29 6.27
CA ALA A 221 13.71 3.95 4.89
C ALA A 221 12.97 2.70 4.36
N LEU A 222 12.71 1.71 5.21
CA LEU A 222 11.90 0.52 4.86
C LEU A 222 10.39 0.81 4.77
N LEU A 223 9.89 1.75 5.58
CA LEU A 223 8.51 2.26 5.52
C LEU A 223 8.29 3.23 4.35
N GLN A 224 9.33 3.95 3.92
CA GLN A 224 9.38 4.77 2.71
C GLN A 224 9.38 3.89 1.46
N TRP A 225 9.96 2.69 1.53
CA TRP A 225 9.98 1.72 0.42
C TRP A 225 8.56 1.26 0.05
N SER A 226 7.69 0.99 1.03
CA SER A 226 6.28 0.66 0.74
C SER A 226 5.50 1.84 0.17
N ARG A 227 5.78 3.08 0.62
CA ARG A 227 5.18 4.31 0.07
C ARG A 227 5.58 4.56 -1.39
N GLY A 228 6.84 4.33 -1.72
CA GLY A 228 7.37 4.42 -3.09
C GLY A 228 6.88 3.30 -4.00
N ALA A 229 6.70 2.08 -3.49
CA ALA A 229 6.27 0.92 -4.27
C ALA A 229 4.88 1.09 -4.92
N PHE A 230 3.93 1.75 -4.24
CA PHE A 230 2.61 2.03 -4.83
C PHE A 230 2.69 3.07 -5.96
N LEU A 231 3.52 4.11 -5.78
CA LEU A 231 3.80 5.11 -6.80
C LEU A 231 4.54 4.49 -7.98
N LEU A 232 5.54 3.64 -7.74
CA LEU A 232 6.24 2.89 -8.76
C LEU A 232 5.30 1.94 -9.50
N ALA A 233 4.44 1.20 -8.79
CA ALA A 233 3.45 0.33 -9.42
C ALA A 233 2.48 1.14 -10.30
N ALA A 234 1.98 2.27 -9.81
CA ALA A 234 1.07 3.13 -10.58
C ALA A 234 1.76 3.78 -11.79
N VAL A 235 3.01 4.23 -11.64
CA VAL A 235 3.83 4.78 -12.74
C VAL A 235 4.16 3.69 -13.75
N LEU A 236 4.62 2.51 -13.32
CA LEU A 236 4.89 1.38 -14.21
C LEU A 236 3.65 0.94 -14.97
N LEU A 237 2.47 0.95 -14.33
CA LEU A 237 1.19 0.65 -14.99
C LEU A 237 0.78 1.74 -15.98
N ALA A 238 0.98 3.02 -15.65
CA ALA A 238 0.75 4.13 -16.57
C ALA A 238 1.70 4.08 -17.78
N SER A 239 2.99 3.80 -17.54
CA SER A 239 4.01 3.63 -18.58
C SER A 239 3.72 2.41 -19.47
N ALA A 240 3.31 1.28 -18.89
CA ALA A 240 2.92 0.08 -19.64
C ALA A 240 1.68 0.36 -20.53
N ALA A 241 0.70 1.11 -20.02
CA ALA A 241 -0.47 1.52 -20.79
C ALA A 241 -0.14 2.47 -21.95
N VAL A 242 0.85 3.36 -21.77
CA VAL A 242 1.34 4.27 -22.83
C VAL A 242 2.14 3.51 -23.89
N LEU A 243 3.04 2.61 -23.47
CA LEU A 243 3.83 1.78 -24.38
C LEU A 243 2.96 0.83 -25.22
N ALA A 244 1.92 0.25 -24.62
CA ALA A 244 0.95 -0.57 -25.34
C ALA A 244 0.09 0.22 -26.35
N ARG A 245 -0.04 1.54 -26.19
CA ARG A 245 -0.69 2.43 -27.18
C ARG A 245 0.25 2.75 -28.35
N ARG A 246 1.53 3.04 -28.08
CA ARG A 246 2.56 3.30 -29.11
C ARG A 246 2.83 2.08 -30.00
N SER A 247 3.01 0.91 -29.40
CA SER A 247 3.20 -0.33 -30.17
C SER A 247 2.06 -0.58 -31.20
N ARG A 248 0.81 -0.21 -30.87
CA ARG A 248 -0.33 -0.34 -31.78
C ARG A 248 -0.40 0.75 -32.85
N SER A 249 0.05 1.98 -32.58
CA SER A 249 0.15 3.00 -33.62
C SER A 249 1.21 2.61 -34.66
N ASP A 250 2.32 2.07 -34.19
CA ASP A 250 3.44 1.66 -35.06
C ASP A 250 3.07 0.44 -35.91
N GLN A 251 2.37 -0.55 -35.33
CA GLN A 251 1.82 -1.68 -36.09
C GLN A 251 0.79 -1.27 -37.13
N LYS A 252 -0.09 -0.31 -36.82
CA LYS A 252 -1.07 0.21 -37.79
C LYS A 252 -0.39 0.98 -38.91
N ALA A 253 0.65 1.76 -38.62
CA ALA A 253 1.43 2.51 -39.61
C ALA A 253 2.21 1.58 -40.55
N LEU A 254 2.77 0.50 -40.03
CA LEU A 254 3.44 -0.55 -40.81
C LEU A 254 2.47 -1.28 -41.74
N LEU A 255 1.25 -1.58 -41.29
CA LEU A 255 0.23 -2.25 -42.10
C LEU A 255 -0.47 -1.33 -43.12
N SER A 256 -0.40 0.00 -42.94
CA SER A 256 -0.93 0.98 -43.88
C SER A 256 0.10 1.47 -44.91
N SER A 257 1.34 1.01 -44.82
CA SER A 257 2.38 1.37 -45.79
C SER A 257 2.14 0.56 -47.08
N PRO A 258 2.00 1.20 -48.26
CA PRO A 258 1.78 0.49 -49.50
C PRO A 258 2.98 -0.42 -49.80
N PRO A 259 2.75 -1.62 -50.36
CA PRO A 259 3.85 -2.51 -50.76
C PRO A 259 4.73 -1.81 -51.79
N GLN A 260 6.04 -1.80 -51.54
CA GLN A 260 7.07 -1.36 -52.48
C GLN A 260 7.25 -2.38 -53.60
#